data_AF-A0A956FLY2-F1
#
_entry.id   AF-A0A956FLY2-F1
#
_cell.length_a   1.000
_cell.length_b   1.000
_cell.length_c   1.000
_cell.angle_alpha   90.00
_cell.angle_beta   90.00
_cell.angle_gamma   90.00
#
_symmetry.space_group_name_H-M   'P 1'
#
loop_
_entity.id
_entity.type
_entity.pdbx_description
1 polymer ?
#
loop_
_entity_poly.entity_id
_entity_poly.type
_entity_poly.pdbx_seq_one_letter_code
_entity_poly.pdbx_strand_id
1 'polypeptide(L)'
;MPTPPDDRLDDLRGPLPAGQPYVYLSRAQASALRGPARGLAAYLPHLPCWVPQRRVADALGFDHSGIERCLERGGGAPYLWATELENVHSLWRYDEPALTIDGRVYADSEAYYHAQKPRPFDAARWEAARVGVMRRALAHKLAARPALGGLLRSTHPHPLLALKEDAFWGVRRDGVGENMLARLWMELRASTGT
;
A
#
# COMPACT_ATOMS: atom_id res chain seq x y z
N MET A 1 3.58 15.89 25.64
CA MET A 1 3.13 14.92 24.61
C MET A 1 3.23 13.53 25.21
N PRO A 2 2.33 12.58 24.87
CA PRO A 2 2.51 11.18 25.22
C PRO A 2 3.84 10.65 24.69
N THR A 3 4.45 9.71 25.42
CA THR A 3 5.63 9.00 24.94
C THR A 3 5.26 8.19 23.70
N PRO A 4 6.04 8.27 22.61
CA PRO A 4 5.79 7.47 21.43
C PRO A 4 5.86 5.96 21.74
N PRO A 5 5.03 5.13 21.10
CA PRO A 5 5.25 3.69 21.07
C PRO A 5 6.68 3.37 20.61
N ASP A 6 7.34 2.46 21.32
CA ASP A 6 8.73 2.03 21.08
C ASP A 6 8.86 1.20 19.79
N ASP A 7 7.76 0.56 19.38
CA ASP A 7 7.67 -0.28 18.19
C ASP A 7 7.32 0.48 16.90
N ARG A 8 7.19 1.81 16.92
CA ARG A 8 6.99 2.63 15.70
C ARG A 8 8.33 2.95 15.04
N LEU A 9 8.31 3.18 13.72
CA LEU A 9 9.46 3.76 13.01
C LEU A 9 9.10 5.12 12.39
N ASP A 10 9.97 6.11 12.60
CA ASP A 10 9.88 7.43 11.97
C ASP A 10 10.46 7.45 10.55
N ASP A 11 11.50 6.65 10.33
CA ASP A 11 12.12 6.45 9.03
C ASP A 11 12.64 5.01 8.88
N LEU A 12 13.24 4.73 7.72
CA LEU A 12 13.68 3.39 7.30
C LEU A 12 15.19 3.37 7.01
N ARG A 13 15.99 4.19 7.71
CA ARG A 13 17.44 4.29 7.44
C ARG A 13 18.23 3.04 7.85
N GLY A 14 17.62 2.11 8.59
CA GLY A 14 18.24 0.89 9.08
C GLY A 14 17.49 -0.38 8.66
N PRO A 15 18.04 -1.57 8.97
CA PRO A 15 17.31 -2.81 8.77
C PRO A 15 16.02 -2.83 9.59
N LEU A 16 14.97 -3.39 9.01
CA LEU A 16 13.74 -3.65 9.76
C LEU A 16 13.98 -4.71 10.82
N PRO A 17 13.33 -4.62 12.00
CA PRO A 17 13.33 -5.70 12.97
C PRO A 17 12.92 -7.04 12.34
N ALA A 18 13.63 -8.11 12.69
CA ALA A 18 13.44 -9.43 12.11
C ALA A 18 11.99 -9.92 12.28
N GLY A 19 11.38 -10.44 11.21
CA GLY A 19 10.01 -10.95 11.22
C GLY A 19 8.93 -9.89 11.50
N GLN A 20 9.25 -8.60 11.42
CA GLN A 20 8.30 -7.52 11.73
C GLN A 20 7.96 -6.69 10.49
N PRO A 21 6.81 -6.94 9.85
CA PRO A 21 6.33 -6.09 8.77
C PRO A 21 5.67 -4.83 9.33
N TYR A 22 5.67 -3.77 8.52
CA TYR A 22 5.16 -2.45 8.89
C TYR A 22 4.18 -1.89 7.86
N VAL A 23 3.20 -1.14 8.36
CA VAL A 23 2.27 -0.34 7.57
C VAL A 23 2.52 1.14 7.82
N TYR A 24 2.69 1.93 6.76
CA TYR A 24 2.76 3.38 6.87
C TYR A 24 1.37 4.00 6.99
N LEU A 25 1.19 4.79 8.04
CA LEU A 25 -0.01 5.57 8.32
C LEU A 25 0.36 7.05 8.29
N SER A 26 -0.23 7.81 7.36
CA SER A 26 -0.11 9.27 7.35
C SER A 26 -1.12 9.95 8.25
N ARG A 27 -1.00 11.27 8.39
CA ARG A 27 -1.96 12.12 9.12
C ARG A 27 -3.39 11.99 8.58
N ALA A 28 -3.57 11.59 7.31
CA ALA A 28 -4.89 11.33 6.73
C ALA A 28 -5.63 10.19 7.44
N GLN A 29 -4.91 9.27 8.09
CA GLN A 29 -5.49 8.13 8.82
C GLN A 29 -5.99 8.48 10.23
N ALA A 30 -5.87 9.73 10.66
CA ALA A 30 -6.27 10.17 11.99
C ALA A 30 -7.72 9.82 12.34
N SER A 31 -8.64 9.88 11.39
CA SER A 31 -10.05 9.52 11.62
C SER A 31 -10.23 8.02 11.83
N ALA A 32 -9.53 7.18 11.06
CA ALA A 32 -9.54 5.73 11.24
C ALA A 32 -9.03 5.35 12.64
N LEU A 33 -7.95 6.01 13.10
CA LEU A 33 -7.37 5.83 14.43
C LEU A 33 -8.27 6.31 15.57
N ARG A 34 -9.26 7.17 15.29
CA ARG A 34 -10.28 7.60 16.28
C ARG A 34 -11.53 6.72 16.26
N GLY A 35 -11.67 5.82 15.29
CA GLY A 35 -12.86 4.99 15.12
C GLY A 35 -12.52 3.51 14.96
N PRO A 36 -12.60 2.95 13.74
CA PRO A 36 -12.45 1.52 13.50
C PRO A 36 -11.10 0.96 13.97
N ALA A 37 -10.01 1.74 13.91
CA ALA A 37 -8.67 1.36 14.35
C ALA A 37 -8.28 2.01 15.69
N ARG A 38 -9.24 2.25 16.61
CA ARG A 38 -9.00 2.92 17.91
C ARG A 38 -7.93 2.26 18.79
N GLY A 39 -7.63 0.98 18.58
CA GLY A 39 -6.51 0.29 19.24
C GLY A 39 -5.14 0.92 18.93
N LEU A 40 -5.04 1.74 17.87
CA LEU A 40 -3.84 2.49 17.49
C LEU A 40 -3.83 3.94 17.99
N ALA A 41 -4.71 4.34 18.91
CA ALA A 41 -4.81 5.73 19.37
C ALA A 41 -3.48 6.30 19.91
N ALA A 42 -2.60 5.46 20.45
CA ALA A 42 -1.26 5.86 20.91
C ALA A 42 -0.34 6.38 19.79
N TYR A 43 -0.54 5.96 18.53
CA TYR A 43 0.26 6.42 17.39
C TYR A 43 -0.24 7.77 16.83
N LEU A 44 -1.47 8.18 17.15
CA LEU A 44 -2.13 9.35 16.58
C LEU A 44 -1.32 10.66 16.70
N PRO A 45 -0.68 10.99 17.85
CA PRO A 45 0.14 12.19 17.99
C PRO A 45 1.44 12.16 17.16
N HIS A 46 1.79 10.99 16.64
CA HIS A 46 3.08 10.69 16.02
C HIS A 46 2.98 10.44 14.51
N LEU A 47 1.80 10.61 13.90
CA LEU A 47 1.63 10.50 12.46
C LEU A 47 2.38 11.65 11.73
N PRO A 48 2.96 11.40 10.54
CA PRO A 48 3.05 10.10 9.87
C PRO A 48 4.11 9.17 10.50
N CYS A 49 3.85 7.87 10.54
CA CYS A 49 4.83 6.87 10.99
C CYS A 49 4.56 5.48 10.41
N TRP A 50 5.55 4.59 10.53
CA TRP A 50 5.41 3.17 10.28
C TRP A 50 4.98 2.46 11.56
N VAL A 51 3.91 1.67 11.45
CA VAL A 51 3.30 0.94 12.56
C VAL A 51 3.44 -0.57 12.30
N PRO A 52 3.82 -1.38 13.29
CA PRO A 52 3.86 -2.83 13.13
C PRO A 52 2.53 -3.36 12.60
N GLN A 53 2.56 -4.15 11.54
CA GLN A 53 1.31 -4.63 10.90
C GLN A 53 0.47 -5.50 11.84
N ARG A 54 1.10 -6.20 12.80
CA ARG A 54 0.40 -6.94 13.86
C ARG A 54 -0.45 -6.02 14.74
N ARG A 55 0.04 -4.83 15.09
CA ARG A 55 -0.75 -3.81 15.82
C ARG A 55 -1.94 -3.33 15.01
N VAL A 56 -1.75 -3.16 13.70
CA VAL A 56 -2.83 -2.81 12.78
C VAL A 56 -3.88 -3.93 12.72
N ALA A 57 -3.45 -5.19 12.65
CA ALA A 57 -4.34 -6.36 12.68
C ALA A 57 -5.12 -6.43 14.00
N ASP A 58 -4.43 -6.31 15.14
CA ASP A 58 -5.05 -6.30 16.48
C ASP A 58 -6.12 -5.22 16.59
N ALA A 59 -5.80 -4.00 16.18
CA ALA A 59 -6.71 -2.87 16.26
C ALA A 59 -7.96 -3.01 15.37
N LEU A 60 -7.87 -3.83 14.31
CA LEU A 60 -8.97 -4.12 13.39
C LEU A 60 -9.66 -5.46 13.70
N GLY A 61 -9.22 -6.19 14.73
CA GLY A 61 -9.81 -7.47 15.13
C GLY A 61 -9.45 -8.65 14.21
N PHE A 62 -8.33 -8.58 13.52
CA PHE A 62 -7.79 -9.68 12.72
C PHE A 62 -6.74 -10.48 13.50
N ASP A 63 -6.68 -11.79 13.26
CA ASP A 63 -5.53 -12.60 13.66
C ASP A 63 -4.30 -12.30 12.80
N HIS A 64 -3.16 -12.89 13.16
CA HIS A 64 -1.88 -12.66 12.47
C HIS A 64 -1.57 -13.71 11.41
N SER A 65 -2.44 -14.69 11.17
CA SER A 65 -2.14 -15.83 10.29
C SER A 65 -1.74 -15.42 8.88
N GLY A 66 -2.41 -14.41 8.31
CA GLY A 66 -2.05 -13.86 7.00
C GLY A 66 -0.70 -13.15 6.99
N ILE A 67 -0.32 -12.51 8.10
CA ILE A 67 1.00 -11.88 8.26
C ILE A 67 2.08 -12.96 8.29
N GLU A 68 1.89 -14.01 9.09
CA GLU A 68 2.86 -15.10 9.22
C GLU A 68 3.06 -15.84 7.89
N ARG A 69 1.98 -16.14 7.16
CA ARG A 69 2.10 -16.77 5.84
C ARG A 69 2.82 -15.89 4.81
N CYS A 70 2.63 -14.57 4.88
CA CYS A 70 3.38 -13.65 4.02
C CYS A 70 4.87 -13.60 4.38
N LEU A 71 5.22 -13.67 5.67
CA LEU A 71 6.60 -13.77 6.13
C LEU A 71 7.23 -15.09 5.69
N GLU A 72 6.55 -16.23 5.88
CA GLU A 72 6.99 -17.55 5.41
C GLU A 72 7.28 -17.56 3.92
N ARG A 73 6.37 -17.01 3.10
CA ARG A 73 6.56 -16.83 1.66
C ARG A 73 7.81 -16.01 1.32
N GLY A 74 8.15 -15.03 2.16
CA GLY A 74 9.32 -14.18 2.03
C GLY A 74 10.59 -14.73 2.68
N GLY A 75 10.59 -15.99 3.17
CA GLY A 75 11.72 -16.57 3.89
C GLY A 75 11.99 -15.90 5.24
N GLY A 76 10.96 -15.35 5.89
CA GLY A 76 11.04 -14.61 7.14
C GLY A 76 11.45 -13.14 6.99
N ALA A 77 11.72 -12.66 5.77
CA ALA A 77 12.10 -11.27 5.54
C ALA A 77 10.92 -10.32 5.82
N PRO A 78 11.12 -9.25 6.61
CA PRO A 78 10.09 -8.25 6.85
C PRO A 78 9.81 -7.45 5.56
N TYR A 79 8.57 -6.98 5.45
CA TYR A 79 8.10 -6.20 4.32
C TYR A 79 7.37 -4.94 4.77
N LEU A 80 7.15 -4.05 3.81
CA LEU A 80 6.46 -2.79 4.02
C LEU A 80 5.19 -2.73 3.19
N TRP A 81 4.19 -2.01 3.71
CA TRP A 81 3.07 -1.54 2.93
C TRP A 81 2.73 -0.12 3.33
N ALA A 82 2.42 0.76 2.38
CA ALA A 82 1.99 2.11 2.71
C ALA A 82 0.55 2.31 2.28
N THR A 83 -0.25 2.93 3.16
CA THR A 83 -1.67 3.12 2.88
C THR A 83 -1.91 3.95 1.62
N GLU A 84 -1.02 4.88 1.25
CA GLU A 84 -1.13 5.62 -0.02
C GLU A 84 -0.83 4.79 -1.28
N LEU A 85 -0.22 3.61 -1.15
CA LEU A 85 0.12 2.73 -2.27
C LEU A 85 -1.03 1.78 -2.66
N GLU A 86 -2.11 1.76 -1.88
CA GLU A 86 -3.33 1.08 -2.30
C GLU A 86 -3.90 1.70 -3.58
N ASN A 87 -4.68 0.88 -4.29
CA ASN A 87 -5.41 1.31 -5.49
C ASN A 87 -6.91 1.50 -5.21
N VAL A 88 -7.38 1.15 -4.00
CA VAL A 88 -8.75 1.33 -3.52
C VAL A 88 -8.69 1.73 -2.04
N HIS A 89 -9.42 2.78 -1.65
CA HIS A 89 -9.33 3.38 -0.32
C HIS A 89 -10.69 3.40 0.39
N SER A 90 -11.00 2.34 1.16
CA SER A 90 -12.23 2.24 1.96
C SER A 90 -11.99 2.66 3.42
N LEU A 91 -11.20 1.88 4.15
CA LEU A 91 -10.84 2.12 5.54
C LEU A 91 -9.78 3.21 5.69
N TRP A 92 -8.66 3.04 4.99
CA TRP A 92 -7.54 3.97 5.01
C TRP A 92 -7.80 5.10 4.01
N ARG A 93 -8.02 6.31 4.54
CA ARG A 93 -8.34 7.48 3.77
C ARG A 93 -7.10 8.02 3.07
N TYR A 94 -7.20 8.20 1.77
CA TYR A 94 -6.17 8.86 1.00
C TYR A 94 -6.86 9.83 0.04
N ASP A 95 -6.31 11.03 -0.04
CA ASP A 95 -6.69 12.04 -1.02
C ASP A 95 -6.06 11.65 -2.36
N GLU A 96 -6.74 10.76 -3.07
CA GLU A 96 -6.30 10.27 -4.38
C GLU A 96 -6.22 11.44 -5.37
N PRO A 97 -5.07 11.66 -6.01
CA PRO A 97 -4.97 12.73 -6.98
C PRO A 97 -5.77 12.39 -8.24
N ALA A 98 -6.46 13.40 -8.79
CA ALA A 98 -7.01 13.30 -10.13
C ALA A 98 -5.90 13.03 -11.15
N LEU A 99 -6.19 12.17 -12.13
CA LEU A 99 -5.22 11.75 -13.14
C LEU A 99 -5.57 12.36 -14.49
N THR A 100 -4.62 13.06 -15.10
CA THR A 100 -4.72 13.50 -16.50
C THR A 100 -3.93 12.55 -17.39
N ILE A 101 -4.64 11.78 -18.21
CA ILE A 101 -4.08 10.75 -19.11
C ILE A 101 -4.68 10.94 -20.50
N ASP A 102 -3.83 11.15 -21.50
CA ASP A 102 -4.22 11.43 -22.91
C ASP A 102 -5.23 12.60 -23.04
N GLY A 103 -5.00 13.67 -22.27
CA GLY A 103 -5.88 14.86 -22.27
C GLY A 103 -7.22 14.67 -21.56
N ARG A 104 -7.51 13.47 -21.02
CA ARG A 104 -8.72 13.19 -20.23
C ARG A 104 -8.41 13.17 -18.74
N VAL A 105 -9.30 13.75 -17.95
CA VAL A 105 -9.23 13.73 -16.48
C VAL A 105 -10.05 12.56 -15.94
N TYR A 106 -9.47 11.83 -14.99
CA TYR A 106 -10.09 10.77 -14.21
C TYR A 106 -10.02 11.15 -12.73
N ALA A 107 -11.02 10.75 -11.95
CA ALA A 107 -11.10 11.10 -10.52
C ALA A 107 -9.90 10.57 -9.73
N ASP A 108 -9.44 9.35 -10.05
CA ASP A 108 -8.33 8.66 -9.41
C ASP A 108 -7.84 7.49 -10.30
N SER A 109 -6.93 6.66 -9.78
CA SER A 109 -6.42 5.48 -10.48
C SER A 109 -7.48 4.39 -10.70
N GLU A 110 -8.45 4.24 -9.80
CA GLU A 110 -9.50 3.24 -9.92
C GLU A 110 -10.47 3.61 -11.04
N ALA A 111 -10.91 4.87 -11.09
CA ALA A 111 -11.75 5.41 -12.14
C ALA A 111 -11.10 5.24 -13.52
N TYR A 112 -9.80 5.53 -13.64
CA TYR A 112 -9.06 5.27 -14.88
C TYR A 112 -9.05 3.78 -15.22
N TYR A 113 -8.69 2.91 -14.27
CA TYR A 113 -8.60 1.47 -14.46
C TYR A 113 -9.92 0.86 -14.95
N HIS A 114 -11.05 1.24 -14.34
CA HIS A 114 -12.37 0.79 -14.75
C HIS A 114 -12.81 1.35 -16.12
N ALA A 115 -12.43 2.58 -16.45
CA ALA A 115 -12.74 3.18 -17.74
C ALA A 115 -12.04 2.47 -18.93
N GLN A 116 -10.94 1.75 -18.68
CA GLN A 116 -10.23 0.99 -19.72
C GLN A 116 -10.82 -0.40 -19.98
N LYS A 117 -11.78 -0.87 -19.18
CA LYS A 117 -12.39 -2.19 -19.40
C LYS A 117 -13.13 -2.19 -20.75
N PRO A 118 -12.92 -3.22 -21.61
CA PRO A 118 -13.56 -3.29 -22.91
C PRO A 118 -15.08 -3.30 -22.79
N ARG A 119 -15.75 -2.74 -23.81
CA ARG A 119 -17.22 -2.72 -23.93
C ARG A 119 -17.63 -3.22 -25.32
N PRO A 120 -18.35 -4.35 -25.44
CA PRO A 120 -18.75 -5.27 -24.37
C PRO A 120 -17.55 -5.89 -23.62
N PHE A 121 -17.77 -6.39 -22.41
CA PHE A 121 -16.68 -6.94 -21.60
C PHE A 121 -16.12 -8.21 -22.25
N ASP A 122 -14.80 -8.21 -22.45
CA ASP A 122 -14.00 -9.31 -22.95
C ASP A 122 -12.91 -9.60 -21.90
N ALA A 123 -13.04 -10.75 -21.24
CA ALA A 123 -12.13 -11.16 -20.18
C ALA A 123 -10.71 -11.39 -20.72
N ALA A 124 -10.54 -12.07 -21.86
CA ALA A 124 -9.22 -12.38 -22.40
C ALA A 124 -8.47 -11.11 -22.78
N ARG A 125 -9.17 -10.18 -23.45
CA ARG A 125 -8.61 -8.86 -23.78
C ARG A 125 -8.26 -8.06 -22.53
N TRP A 126 -9.11 -8.11 -21.50
CA TRP A 126 -8.86 -7.40 -20.26
C TRP A 126 -7.67 -7.95 -19.48
N GLU A 127 -7.58 -9.28 -19.36
CA GLU A 127 -6.48 -9.97 -18.69
C GLU A 127 -5.13 -9.63 -19.32
N ALA A 128 -5.07 -9.53 -20.66
CA ALA A 128 -3.87 -9.11 -21.38
C ALA A 128 -3.48 -7.63 -21.13
N ALA A 129 -4.44 -6.77 -20.80
CA ALA A 129 -4.22 -5.32 -20.70
C ALA A 129 -4.09 -4.79 -19.26
N ARG A 130 -4.72 -5.45 -18.27
CA ARG A 130 -4.94 -4.90 -16.92
C ARG A 130 -3.66 -4.46 -16.19
N VAL A 131 -2.56 -5.16 -16.39
CA VAL A 131 -1.25 -4.81 -15.80
C VAL A 131 -0.71 -3.52 -16.39
N GLY A 132 -0.74 -3.39 -17.72
CA GLY A 132 -0.31 -2.18 -18.42
C GLY A 132 -1.18 -0.97 -18.05
N VAL A 133 -2.49 -1.17 -17.92
CA VAL A 133 -3.43 -0.14 -17.47
C VAL A 133 -3.09 0.30 -16.04
N MET A 134 -2.94 -0.62 -15.09
CA MET A 134 -2.60 -0.26 -13.71
C MET A 134 -1.25 0.43 -13.63
N ARG A 135 -0.20 -0.09 -14.29
CA ARG A 135 1.13 0.53 -14.30
C ARG A 135 1.05 2.00 -14.73
N ARG A 136 0.29 2.27 -15.80
CA ARG A 136 0.06 3.63 -16.30
C ARG A 136 -0.67 4.48 -15.26
N ALA A 137 -1.72 3.96 -14.62
CA ALA A 137 -2.44 4.65 -13.57
C ALA A 137 -1.52 5.06 -12.40
N LEU A 138 -0.70 4.12 -11.92
CA LEU A 138 0.23 4.34 -10.81
C LEU A 138 1.33 5.34 -11.16
N ALA A 139 1.85 5.31 -12.39
CA ALA A 139 2.84 6.29 -12.85
C ALA A 139 2.27 7.72 -12.84
N HIS A 140 1.03 7.90 -13.30
CA HIS A 140 0.35 9.19 -13.23
C HIS A 140 0.00 9.59 -11.78
N LYS A 141 -0.42 8.65 -10.93
CA LYS A 141 -0.63 8.87 -9.48
C LYS A 141 0.64 9.37 -8.80
N LEU A 142 1.78 8.74 -9.12
CA LEU A 142 3.10 9.14 -8.62
C LEU A 142 3.50 10.54 -9.10
N ALA A 143 3.33 10.83 -10.38
CA ALA A 143 3.64 12.12 -10.96
C ALA A 143 2.76 13.26 -10.39
N ALA A 144 1.48 12.97 -10.13
CA ALA A 144 0.54 13.94 -9.58
C ALA A 144 0.78 14.25 -8.09
N ARG A 145 1.54 13.43 -7.35
CA ARG A 145 1.77 13.60 -5.91
C ARG A 145 3.26 13.46 -5.55
N PRO A 146 4.05 14.55 -5.55
CA PRO A 146 5.48 14.51 -5.24
C PRO A 146 5.82 13.86 -3.89
N ALA A 147 5.00 14.07 -2.85
CA ALA A 147 5.17 13.45 -1.54
C ALA A 147 5.10 11.91 -1.58
N LEU A 148 4.28 11.34 -2.49
CA LEU A 148 4.20 9.89 -2.70
C LEU A 148 5.51 9.35 -3.27
N GLY A 149 6.19 10.10 -4.12
CA GLY A 149 7.52 9.74 -4.63
C GLY A 149 8.58 9.67 -3.54
N GLY A 150 8.58 10.62 -2.61
CA GLY A 150 9.45 10.59 -1.43
C GLY A 150 9.18 9.37 -0.55
N LEU A 151 7.91 9.11 -0.25
CA LEU A 151 7.49 7.93 0.51
C LEU A 151 7.92 6.63 -0.17
N LEU A 152 7.61 6.47 -1.46
CA LEU A 152 7.95 5.28 -2.23
C LEU A 152 9.47 5.03 -2.23
N ARG A 153 10.30 6.04 -2.48
CA ARG A 153 11.76 5.90 -2.44
C ARG A 153 12.27 5.52 -1.04
N SER A 154 11.67 6.08 0.02
CA SER A 154 12.06 5.77 1.40
C SER A 154 11.91 4.29 1.76
N THR A 155 11.08 3.54 1.02
CA THR A 155 10.89 2.11 1.26
C THR A 155 12.05 1.24 0.79
N HIS A 156 12.98 1.77 -0.02
CA HIS A 156 14.16 1.01 -0.46
C HIS A 156 15.15 0.83 0.71
N PRO A 157 15.77 -0.36 0.89
CA PRO A 157 15.74 -1.53 0.01
C PRO A 157 14.65 -2.56 0.33
N HIS A 158 13.76 -2.27 1.27
CA HIS A 158 12.80 -3.23 1.77
C HIS A 158 11.76 -3.65 0.71
N PRO A 159 11.32 -4.93 0.74
CA PRO A 159 10.29 -5.41 -0.16
C PRO A 159 8.93 -4.81 0.19
N LEU A 160 8.12 -4.57 -0.83
CA LEU A 160 6.71 -4.17 -0.67
C LEU A 160 5.80 -5.40 -0.78
N LEU A 161 4.78 -5.49 0.07
CA LEU A 161 3.76 -6.53 -0.02
C LEU A 161 2.38 -6.01 0.38
N ALA A 162 1.40 -6.24 -0.50
CA ALA A 162 0.01 -5.86 -0.28
C ALA A 162 -0.80 -7.06 0.23
N LEU A 163 -1.05 -7.15 1.54
CA LEU A 163 -1.91 -8.18 2.12
C LEU A 163 -3.39 -7.78 1.90
N LYS A 164 -4.08 -8.47 0.98
CA LYS A 164 -5.47 -8.17 0.56
C LYS A 164 -6.18 -9.39 -0.02
N GLU A 165 -7.50 -9.36 -0.08
CA GLU A 165 -8.33 -10.47 -0.58
C GLU A 165 -8.18 -10.75 -2.10
N ASP A 166 -7.72 -9.77 -2.87
CA ASP A 166 -7.43 -9.95 -4.30
C ASP A 166 -6.07 -10.64 -4.49
N ALA A 167 -6.11 -11.92 -4.91
CA ALA A 167 -4.92 -12.74 -5.12
C ALA A 167 -4.06 -12.34 -6.32
N PHE A 168 -4.55 -11.50 -7.23
CA PHE A 168 -3.73 -11.00 -8.34
C PHE A 168 -3.00 -9.72 -7.93
N TRP A 169 -3.74 -8.74 -7.42
CA TRP A 169 -3.13 -7.45 -7.06
C TRP A 169 -2.32 -7.52 -5.77
N GLY A 170 -2.63 -8.44 -4.86
CA GLY A 170 -1.88 -8.63 -3.62
C GLY A 170 -1.66 -10.09 -3.26
N VAL A 171 -1.53 -10.34 -1.96
CA VAL A 171 -1.40 -11.67 -1.34
C VAL A 171 -2.55 -11.83 -0.36
N ARG A 172 -3.27 -12.94 -0.43
CA ARG A 172 -4.36 -13.25 0.48
C ARG A 172 -3.86 -13.74 1.84
N ARG A 173 -4.78 -13.83 2.79
CA ARG A 173 -4.52 -14.34 4.15
C ARG A 173 -4.06 -15.81 4.19
N ASP A 174 -4.25 -16.57 3.12
CA ASP A 174 -3.71 -17.92 2.96
C ASP A 174 -2.25 -17.93 2.44
N GLY A 175 -1.63 -16.76 2.23
CA GLY A 175 -0.29 -16.60 1.68
C GLY A 175 -0.22 -16.70 0.15
N VAL A 176 -1.35 -16.93 -0.52
CA VAL A 176 -1.42 -17.09 -1.98
C VAL A 176 -1.67 -15.74 -2.65
N GLY A 177 -0.86 -15.43 -3.66
CA GLY A 177 -1.11 -14.31 -4.56
C GLY A 177 0.12 -13.80 -5.28
N GLU A 178 -0.12 -13.06 -6.36
CA GLU A 178 0.90 -12.54 -7.26
C GLU A 178 1.58 -11.28 -6.72
N ASN A 179 0.96 -10.58 -5.77
CA ASN A 179 1.49 -9.33 -5.22
C ASN A 179 1.77 -8.28 -6.32
N MET A 180 0.99 -8.28 -7.41
CA MET A 180 1.31 -7.53 -8.63
C MET A 180 1.34 -6.01 -8.38
N LEU A 181 0.48 -5.48 -7.51
CA LEU A 181 0.46 -4.05 -7.19
C LEU A 181 1.78 -3.61 -6.56
N ALA A 182 2.27 -4.36 -5.58
CA ALA A 182 3.52 -4.07 -4.92
C ALA A 182 4.72 -4.21 -5.88
N ARG A 183 4.69 -5.21 -6.78
CA ARG A 183 5.69 -5.36 -7.85
C ARG A 183 5.74 -4.11 -8.74
N LEU A 184 4.59 -3.61 -9.21
CA LEU A 184 4.53 -2.40 -10.03
C LEU A 184 5.06 -1.15 -9.29
N TRP A 185 4.77 -1.01 -7.99
CA TRP A 185 5.34 0.08 -7.20
C TRP A 185 6.86 -0.03 -7.04
N MET A 186 7.39 -1.23 -6.86
CA MET A 186 8.85 -1.45 -6.81
C MET A 186 9.52 -1.20 -8.17
N GLU A 187 8.86 -1.54 -9.28
CA GLU A 187 9.31 -1.16 -10.64
C GLU A 187 9.40 0.37 -10.77
N LEU A 188 8.33 1.09 -10.40
CA LEU A 188 8.30 2.56 -10.44
C LEU A 188 9.33 3.20 -9.50
N ARG A 189 9.56 2.61 -8.33
CA ARG A 189 10.60 3.03 -7.37
C ARG A 189 11.98 2.93 -8.02
N ALA A 190 12.27 1.84 -8.72
CA ALA A 190 13.55 1.63 -9.39
C ALA A 190 13.74 2.61 -10.57
N SER A 191 12.67 2.89 -11.35
CA SER A 191 12.76 3.82 -12.49
C SER A 191 12.86 5.30 -12.11
N THR A 192 12.56 5.66 -10.86
CA THR A 192 12.61 7.05 -10.37
C THR A 192 13.85 7.33 -9.50
N GLY A 193 14.79 6.39 -9.46
CA GLY A 193 16.01 6.43 -8.65
C GLY A 193 17.30 6.86 -9.38
N THR A 194 17.20 7.34 -10.62
CA THR A 194 18.26 8.06 -11.38
C THR A 194 17.91 9.53 -11.47
#